data_AF-A0A7K6U207-F1
#
_entry.id   AF-A0A7K6U207-F1
#
_cell.length_a   1.000
_cell.length_b   1.000
_cell.length_c   1.000
_cell.angle_alpha   90.00
_cell.angle_beta   90.00
_cell.angle_gamma   90.00
#
_symmetry.space_group_name_H-M   'P 1'
#
loop_
_entity.id
_entity.type
_entity.pdbx_description
1 polymer ?
#
loop_
_entity_poly.entity_id
_entity_poly.type
_entity_poly.pdbx_seq_one_letter_code
_entity_poly.pdbx_strand_id
1 'polypeptide(L)' 'EVRCSIAESLPFRLEKSFEDYYRVVTTRELDREEVSEYNVTVRAADGGSPALWSSAVLALRVLDVNDN' A
#
# COMPACT_ATOMS: atom_id res chain seq x y z
N GLU A 1 4.27 19.55 2.98
CA GLU A 1 4.73 18.14 3.07
C GLU A 1 3.50 17.25 3.23
N VAL A 2 3.36 16.21 2.41
CA VAL A 2 2.27 15.22 2.50
C VAL A 2 2.87 13.91 3.02
N ARG A 3 2.21 13.30 4.00
CA ARG A 3 2.64 12.03 4.61
C ARG A 3 1.66 10.93 4.22
N CYS A 4 2.18 9.90 3.55
CA CYS A 4 1.43 8.71 3.19
C CYS A 4 1.72 7.56 4.14
N SER A 5 0.69 6.80 4.50
CA SER A 5 0.75 5.66 5.42
C SER A 5 -0.18 4.53 4.97
N ILE A 6 0.14 3.29 5.36
CA ILE A 6 -0.69 2.09 5.16
C ILE A 6 -0.79 1.32 6.48
N ALA A 7 -1.72 0.37 6.56
CA ALA A 7 -1.85 -0.50 7.73
C ALA A 7 -0.60 -1.38 7.91
N GLU A 8 0.00 -1.35 9.10
CA GLU A 8 1.21 -2.12 9.45
C GLU A 8 0.96 -3.64 9.57
N SER A 9 -0.31 -4.07 9.58
CA SER A 9 -0.69 -5.47 9.67
C SER A 9 -0.56 -6.26 8.36
N LEU A 10 -0.21 -5.59 7.26
CA LEU A 10 -0.13 -6.19 5.94
C LEU A 10 1.33 -6.40 5.52
N PRO A 11 1.63 -7.39 4.66
CA PRO A 11 2.98 -7.64 4.15
C PRO A 11 3.42 -6.61 3.09
N PHE A 12 3.06 -5.35 3.26
CA PHE A 12 3.36 -4.27 2.33
C PHE A 12 3.95 -3.07 3.06
N ARG A 13 4.76 -2.31 2.32
CA ARG A 13 5.39 -1.07 2.76
C ARG A 13 5.22 -0.01 1.68
N LEU A 14 5.05 1.25 2.09
CA LEU A 14 5.21 2.39 1.20
C LEU A 14 6.67 2.83 1.14
N GLU A 15 7.22 2.90 -0.06
CA GLU A 15 8.50 3.54 -0.33
C GLU A 15 8.28 4.83 -1.10
N LYS A 16 8.87 5.92 -0.61
CA LYS A 16 8.86 7.17 -1.35
C LYS A 16 9.75 7.01 -2.59
N SER A 17 9.17 7.27 -3.76
CA SER A 17 9.88 7.25 -5.04
C SER A 17 10.27 8.68 -5.42
N PHE A 18 10.38 8.97 -6.72
CA PHE A 18 10.65 10.31 -7.23
C PHE A 18 9.46 11.26 -6.97
N GLU A 19 9.75 12.50 -6.55
CA GLU A 19 8.77 13.58 -6.29
C GLU A 19 7.64 13.18 -5.30
N ASP A 20 6.39 13.18 -5.77
CA ASP A 20 5.16 12.91 -5.03
C ASP A 20 4.65 11.47 -5.21
N TYR A 21 5.44 10.61 -5.85
CA TYR A 21 5.07 9.22 -6.08
C TYR A 21 5.50 8.33 -4.91
N TYR A 22 4.60 7.41 -4.56
CA TYR A 22 4.89 6.33 -3.61
C TYR A 22 4.74 4.99 -4.32
N ARG A 23 5.61 4.05 -3.97
CA ARG A 23 5.56 2.67 -4.44
C ARG A 23 5.13 1.78 -3.29
N VAL A 24 4.22 0.86 -3.57
CA VAL A 24 3.88 -0.23 -2.64
C VAL A 24 4.83 -1.38 -2.95
N VAL A 25 5.62 -1.79 -1.95
CA VAL A 25 6.54 -2.91 -2.04
C VAL A 25 6.11 -4.01 -1.08
N THR A 26 6.31 -5.27 -1.46
CA THR A 26 6.09 -6.41 -0.59
C THR A 26 7.24 -6.51 0.42
N THR A 27 6.93 -6.76 1.69
CA THR A 27 7.94 -6.94 2.74
C THR A 27 8.36 -8.40 2.92
N ARG A 28 7.51 -9.32 2.45
CA ARG A 28 7.74 -10.77 2.43
C ARG A 28 7.12 -11.38 1.18
N GLU A 29 7.45 -12.64 0.92
CA GLU A 29 6.80 -13.42 -0.14
C GLU A 29 5.29 -13.51 0.11
N LEU A 30 4.52 -13.40 -0.98
CA LEU A 30 3.06 -13.53 -0.93
C LEU A 30 2.69 -14.95 -1.31
N ASP A 31 2.03 -15.64 -0.39
CA ASP A 31 1.50 -16.97 -0.63
C ASP A 31 0.00 -16.89 -0.91
N ARG A 32 -0.41 -17.40 -2.08
CA ARG A 32 -1.81 -17.36 -2.52
C ARG A 32 -2.69 -18.33 -1.72
N GLU A 33 -2.14 -19.43 -1.22
CA GLU A 33 -2.87 -20.40 -0.40
C GLU A 33 -3.18 -19.84 0.99
N GLU A 34 -2.29 -19.01 1.55
CA GLU A 34 -2.53 -18.24 2.78
C GLU A 34 -3.54 -17.10 2.54
N VAL A 35 -3.26 -16.22 1.57
CA VAL A 35 -4.09 -15.05 1.25
C VAL A 35 -4.07 -14.73 -0.25
N SER A 36 -5.24 -14.82 -0.88
CA SER A 36 -5.38 -14.58 -2.33
C SER A 36 -5.70 -13.13 -2.71
N GLU A 37 -6.19 -12.32 -1.77
CA GLU A 37 -6.56 -10.92 -2.00
C GLU A 37 -6.24 -10.05 -0.78
N TYR A 38 -5.70 -8.85 -1.03
CA TYR A 38 -5.38 -7.86 0.00
C TYR A 38 -6.04 -6.52 -0.35
N ASN A 39 -6.68 -5.90 0.65
CA ASN A 39 -7.22 -4.54 0.54
C ASN A 39 -6.30 -3.57 1.29
N VAL A 40 -5.33 -3.00 0.59
CA VAL A 40 -4.37 -2.06 1.17
C VAL A 40 -4.98 -0.67 1.16
N THR A 41 -5.30 -0.14 2.34
CA THR A 41 -5.77 1.25 2.46
C THR A 41 -4.60 2.20 2.63
N VAL A 42 -4.38 3.05 1.64
CA VAL A 42 -3.38 4.13 1.67
C VAL A 42 -4.06 5.39 2.21
N ARG A 43 -3.46 6.01 3.23
CA ARG A 43 -3.91 7.29 3.80
C ARG A 43 -2.84 8.36 3.57
N ALA A 44 -3.23 9.45 2.93
CA ALA A 44 -2.40 10.64 2.75
C ALA A 44 -2.92 11.76 3.66
N ALA A 45 -2.04 12.38 4.44
CA ALA A 45 -2.36 13.53 5.29
C ALA A 45 -1.46 14.71 4.93
N ASP A 46 -2.02 15.92 4.91
CA ASP A 46 -1.25 17.14 4.77
C ASP A 46 -0.63 17.58 6.12
N GLY A 47 0.30 18.54 6.05
CA GLY A 47 0.93 19.15 7.23
C GLY A 47 0.14 20.32 7.81
N GLY A 48 -1.15 20.45 7.51
CA GLY A 48 -2.00 21.55 7.95
C GLY A 48 -2.35 21.49 9.44
N SER A 49 -3.01 22.54 9.93
CA SER A 49 -3.58 22.60 11.28
C SER A 49 -4.93 23.30 11.23
N PRO A 50 -6.06 22.55 11.18
CA PRO A 50 -6.17 21.10 11.26
C PRO A 50 -5.65 20.39 10.01
N ALA A 51 -5.07 19.20 10.18
CA ALA A 51 -4.59 18.39 9.05
C ALA A 51 -5.78 17.77 8.30
N LEU A 52 -5.80 17.94 6.98
CA LEU A 52 -6.74 17.22 6.12
C LEU A 52 -6.10 15.91 5.67
N TRP A 53 -6.94 14.90 5.47
CA TRP A 53 -6.49 13.61 5.00
C TRP A 53 -7.46 13.02 3.98
N SER A 54 -6.91 12.20 3.09
CA SER A 54 -7.65 11.41 2.12
C SER A 54 -7.16 9.97 2.18
N SER A 55 -7.99 9.03 1.73
CA SER A 55 -7.65 7.62 1.68
C SER A 55 -8.10 6.97 0.38
N ALA A 56 -7.31 6.02 -0.10
CA ALA A 56 -7.63 5.19 -1.26
C ALA A 56 -7.42 3.71 -0.92
N VAL A 57 -8.27 2.84 -1.47
CA VAL A 57 -8.14 1.38 -1.30
C VAL A 57 -7.52 0.80 -2.56
N LEU A 58 -6.41 0.07 -2.38
CA LEU A 58 -5.74 -0.69 -3.41
C LEU A 58 -6.10 -2.17 -3.23
N ALA A 59 -6.97 -2.68 -4.09
CA ALA A 59 -7.33 -4.09 -4.14
C ALA A 59 -6.27 -4.86 -4.91
N LEU A 60 -5.46 -5.66 -4.21
CA LEU A 60 -4.39 -6.47 -4.76
C LEU A 60 -4.82 -7.93 -4.81
N ARG A 61 -4.74 -8.56 -5.98
CA ARG A 61 -4.95 -9.99 -6.14
C ARG A 61 -3.61 -10.69 -6.36
N VAL A 62 -3.36 -11.73 -5.58
CA VAL A 62 -2.21 -12.62 -5.78
C VAL A 62 -2.55 -13.55 -6.93
N LEU A 63 -1.91 -13.32 -8.07
CA LEU A 63 -2.02 -14.19 -9.23
C LEU A 63 -1.19 -15.46 -8.99
N ASP A 64 -1.71 -16.57 -9.49
CA ASP A 64 -0.98 -17.81 -9.52
C ASP A 64 0.22 -17.66 -10.46
N VAL A 65 1.35 -18.29 -10.14
CA VAL A 65 2.60 -18.21 -10.92
C VAL A 65 2.54 -18.99 -12.24
N ASN A 66 1.35 -19.33 -12.74
CA ASN A 66 1.17 -19.99 -14.03
C ASN A 66 1.41 -18.98 -15.16
N ASP A 67 2.69 -18.65 -15.34
CA ASP A 67 3.30 -17.94 -16.46
C ASP A 67 3.11 -18.81 -17.71
N ASN A 68 2.12 -18.46 -18.54
CA ASN A 68 2.00 -18.94 -19.93
C ASN A 68 2.07 -17.75 -20.88
#